data_AF-A0A257JA41-F1
#
_entry.id   AF-A0A257JA41-F1
#
_cell.length_a   1.000
_cell.length_b   1.000
_cell.length_c   1.000
_cell.angle_alpha   90.00
_cell.angle_beta   90.00
_cell.angle_gamma   90.00
#
_symmetry.space_group_name_H-M   'P 1'
#
loop_
_entity.id
_entity.type
_entity.pdbx_description
1 polymer ?
#
loop_
_entity_poly.entity_id
_entity_poly.type
_entity_poly.pdbx_seq_one_letter_code
_entity_poly.pdbx_strand_id
1 'polypeptide(L)'
;DPASPLHRLEHLLNKPVAFLIVPLFGFANAGVSFAEGLSRDELTLAIAAGLFFGKQLGIFSAIWLAVRFGFAAKPAGANWAQIYGMALLCGIGFTMSLFIGDLAFSDPLHDSGMKMGVLLGSVASAIAGAIVLSLSSGTKKGQPKPPLL
;
A
#
# COMPACT_ATOMS: atom_id res chain seq x y z
N ASP A 1 -18.86 -18.10 10.67
CA ASP A 1 -19.01 -19.42 11.30
C ASP A 1 -17.72 -20.23 11.29
N PRO A 2 -17.26 -20.73 12.44
CA PRO A 2 -16.08 -21.58 12.56
C PRO A 2 -16.21 -22.95 11.87
N ALA A 3 -17.38 -23.27 11.31
CA ALA A 3 -17.64 -24.50 10.55
C ALA A 3 -17.28 -24.40 9.05
N SER A 4 -16.98 -23.21 8.52
CA SER A 4 -16.65 -23.06 7.10
C SER A 4 -15.23 -23.59 6.81
N PRO A 5 -15.08 -24.61 5.95
CA PRO A 5 -13.76 -25.13 5.58
C PRO A 5 -12.87 -24.06 4.93
N LEU A 6 -13.47 -23.08 4.24
CA LEU A 6 -12.75 -21.94 3.66
C LEU A 6 -12.20 -21.00 4.75
N HIS A 7 -13.01 -20.70 5.77
CA HIS A 7 -12.58 -19.83 6.88
C HIS A 7 -11.46 -20.47 7.70
N ARG A 8 -11.51 -21.79 7.86
CA ARG A 8 -10.43 -22.57 8.49
C ARG A 8 -9.15 -22.53 7.64
N LEU A 9 -9.27 -22.68 6.32
CA LEU A 9 -8.14 -22.65 5.41
C LEU A 9 -7.49 -21.25 5.35
N GLU A 10 -8.29 -20.18 5.30
CA GLU A 10 -7.82 -18.79 5.34
C GLU A 10 -6.97 -18.52 6.60
N HIS A 11 -7.46 -18.92 7.77
CA HIS A 11 -6.71 -18.77 9.02
C HIS A 11 -5.40 -19.58 9.05
N LEU A 12 -5.40 -20.75 8.42
CA LEU A 12 -4.20 -21.59 8.33
C LEU A 12 -3.17 -21.02 7.35
N LEU A 13 -3.60 -20.41 6.24
CA LEU A 13 -2.70 -19.82 5.25
C LEU A 13 -2.19 -18.43 5.63
N ASN A 14 -2.96 -17.64 6.38
CA ASN A 14 -2.58 -16.26 6.69
C ASN A 14 -1.21 -16.17 7.40
N LYS A 15 -0.97 -17.00 8.41
CA LYS A 15 0.31 -17.02 9.13
C LYS A 15 1.53 -17.37 8.25
N PRO A 16 1.58 -18.51 7.55
CA PRO A 16 2.72 -18.84 6.69
C PRO A 16 2.88 -17.83 5.54
N VAL A 17 1.79 -17.32 4.98
CA VAL A 17 1.87 -16.30 3.92
C VAL A 17 2.54 -15.03 4.44
N ALA A 18 2.05 -14.49 5.57
CA ALA A 18 2.54 -13.22 6.12
C ALA A 18 3.97 -13.30 6.66
N PHE A 19 4.37 -14.42 7.27
CA PHE A 19 5.67 -14.54 7.95
C PHE A 19 6.75 -15.28 7.15
N LEU A 20 6.39 -16.08 6.15
CA LEU A 20 7.35 -16.84 5.35
C LEU A 20 7.30 -16.43 3.88
N ILE A 21 6.14 -16.52 3.24
CA ILE A 21 6.02 -16.38 1.78
C ILE A 21 6.29 -14.94 1.34
N VAL A 22 5.62 -13.96 1.96
CA VAL A 22 5.77 -12.53 1.60
C VAL A 22 7.19 -12.02 1.85
N PRO A 23 7.83 -12.29 3.02
CA PRO A 23 9.23 -11.91 3.24
C PRO A 23 10.19 -12.60 2.26
N LEU A 24 10.01 -13.90 1.99
CA LEU A 24 10.86 -14.63 1.05
C LEU A 24 10.71 -14.10 -0.38
N PHE A 25 9.47 -13.83 -0.82
CA PHE A 25 9.18 -13.23 -2.11
C PHE A 25 9.83 -11.84 -2.24
N GLY A 26 9.65 -11.01 -1.21
CA GLY A 26 10.27 -9.69 -1.15
C GLY A 26 11.78 -9.79 -1.22
N PHE A 27 12.40 -10.70 -0.48
CA PHE A 27 13.85 -10.90 -0.51
C PHE A 27 14.37 -11.38 -1.87
N ALA A 28 13.69 -12.33 -2.50
CA ALA A 28 14.10 -12.88 -3.79
C ALA A 28 13.95 -11.86 -4.93
N ASN A 29 12.89 -11.06 -4.94
CA ASN A 29 12.59 -10.13 -6.04
C ASN A 29 13.11 -8.72 -5.80
N ALA A 30 13.26 -8.28 -4.55
CA ALA A 30 13.78 -6.95 -4.23
C ALA A 30 15.32 -6.91 -4.17
N GLY A 31 16.02 -7.98 -4.54
CA GLY A 31 17.48 -8.04 -4.64
C GLY A 31 18.03 -7.04 -5.66
N VAL A 32 17.98 -5.76 -5.34
CA VAL A 32 18.46 -4.65 -6.16
C VAL A 32 19.95 -4.47 -5.93
N SER A 33 20.71 -4.46 -7.02
CA SER A 33 22.11 -4.06 -6.97
C SER A 33 22.17 -2.54 -6.78
N PHE A 34 22.50 -2.07 -5.57
CA PHE A 34 22.82 -0.66 -5.33
C PHE A 34 24.17 -0.24 -5.93
N ALA A 35 24.87 -1.16 -6.61
CA ALA A 35 26.20 -0.91 -7.17
C ALA A 35 26.21 0.20 -8.22
N GLU A 36 25.10 0.42 -8.93
CA GLU A 36 24.94 1.48 -9.93
C GLU A 36 24.44 2.81 -9.34
N GLY A 37 24.30 2.88 -8.01
CA GLY A 37 23.79 4.06 -7.30
C GLY A 37 22.28 4.26 -7.48
N LEU A 38 21.76 5.42 -7.05
CA LEU A 38 20.38 5.81 -7.30
C LEU A 38 20.25 6.13 -8.79
N SER A 39 20.02 5.11 -9.62
CA SER A 39 19.81 5.25 -11.06
C SER A 39 18.66 6.23 -11.31
N ARG A 40 18.99 7.46 -11.70
CA ARG A 40 18.01 8.50 -12.09
C ARG A 40 17.50 8.25 -13.51
N ASP A 41 17.36 6.98 -13.87
CA ASP A 41 16.83 6.59 -15.15
C ASP A 41 15.34 6.94 -15.20
N GLU A 42 14.88 7.35 -16.37
CA GLU A 42 13.53 7.89 -16.59
C GLU A 42 12.47 6.87 -16.17
N LEU A 43 12.73 5.58 -16.43
CA LEU A 43 11.86 4.47 -16.03
C LEU A 43 11.67 4.39 -14.50
N THR A 44 12.76 4.51 -13.75
CA THR A 44 12.75 4.43 -12.28
C THR A 44 11.86 5.54 -11.70
N LEU A 45 12.03 6.75 -12.21
CA LEU A 45 11.26 7.92 -11.77
C LEU A 45 9.79 7.81 -12.19
N ALA A 46 9.51 7.35 -13.41
CA ALA A 46 8.16 7.16 -13.91
C ALA A 46 7.39 6.13 -13.08
N ILE A 47 8.03 5.01 -12.71
CA ILE A 47 7.42 3.98 -11.87
C ILE A 47 7.21 4.49 -10.44
N ALA A 48 8.21 5.16 -9.85
CA ALA A 48 8.09 5.71 -8.51
C ALA A 48 6.97 6.76 -8.42
N ALA A 49 6.93 7.70 -9.38
CA ALA A 49 5.90 8.73 -9.45
C ALA A 49 4.52 8.13 -9.77
N GLY A 50 4.43 7.20 -10.71
CA GLY A 50 3.20 6.51 -11.07
C GLY A 50 2.62 5.71 -9.91
N LEU A 51 3.47 5.01 -9.14
CA LEU A 51 3.04 4.26 -7.96
C LEU A 51 2.57 5.21 -6.86
N PHE A 52 3.33 6.26 -6.57
CA PHE A 52 3.01 7.24 -5.53
C PHE A 52 1.74 8.02 -5.87
N PHE A 53 1.76 8.80 -6.95
CA PHE A 53 0.64 9.67 -7.32
C PHE A 53 -0.56 8.89 -7.86
N GLY A 54 -0.34 7.81 -8.62
CA GLY A 54 -1.43 7.02 -9.21
C GLY A 54 -2.30 6.34 -8.13
N LYS A 55 -1.68 5.74 -7.12
CA LYS A 55 -2.43 5.12 -6.00
C LYS A 55 -3.16 6.15 -5.17
N GLN A 56 -2.53 7.28 -4.88
CA GLN A 56 -3.13 8.37 -4.11
C GLN A 56 -4.37 8.93 -4.81
N LEU A 57 -4.21 9.35 -6.07
CA LEU A 57 -5.29 9.95 -6.84
C LEU A 57 -6.42 8.94 -7.07
N GLY A 58 -6.10 7.70 -7.44
CA GLY A 58 -7.11 6.66 -7.65
C GLY A 58 -7.94 6.38 -6.40
N ILE A 59 -7.29 6.15 -5.26
CA ILE A 59 -7.98 5.76 -4.03
C ILE A 59 -8.73 6.95 -3.42
N PHE A 60 -8.07 8.11 -3.32
CA PHE A 60 -8.69 9.29 -2.73
C PHE A 60 -9.88 9.79 -3.56
N SER A 61 -9.75 9.84 -4.90
CA SER A 61 -10.87 10.24 -5.76
C SER A 61 -12.02 9.24 -5.70
N ALA A 62 -11.74 7.93 -5.70
CA ALA A 62 -12.79 6.92 -5.58
C ALA A 62 -13.59 7.05 -4.27
N ILE A 63 -12.89 7.24 -3.13
CA ILE A 63 -13.54 7.45 -1.84
C ILE A 63 -14.31 8.78 -1.84
N TRP A 64 -13.71 9.85 -2.36
CA TRP A 64 -14.34 11.17 -2.41
C TRP A 64 -15.61 11.15 -3.25
N LEU A 65 -15.59 10.52 -4.44
CA LEU A 65 -16.75 10.38 -5.30
C LEU A 65 -17.83 9.53 -4.62
N ALA A 66 -17.47 8.39 -4.02
CA ALA A 66 -18.42 7.53 -3.32
C ALA A 66 -19.13 8.27 -2.18
N VAL A 67 -18.40 9.09 -1.41
CA VAL A 67 -18.98 9.92 -0.35
C VAL A 67 -19.81 11.07 -0.93
N ARG A 68 -19.33 11.74 -1.98
CA ARG A 68 -19.99 12.91 -2.58
C ARG A 68 -21.35 12.58 -3.20
N PHE A 69 -21.48 11.40 -3.79
CA PHE A 69 -22.71 10.89 -4.39
C PHE A 69 -23.60 10.10 -3.42
N GLY A 70 -23.17 9.91 -2.16
CA GLY A 70 -23.95 9.22 -1.14
C GLY A 70 -23.97 7.69 -1.27
N PHE A 71 -23.07 7.10 -2.08
CA PHE A 71 -22.92 5.64 -2.19
C PHE A 71 -22.29 5.02 -0.93
N ALA A 72 -21.46 5.78 -0.21
CA ALA A 72 -20.81 5.32 1.02
C ALA A 72 -20.66 6.45 2.03
N ALA A 73 -20.68 6.12 3.33
CA ALA A 73 -20.31 7.04 4.39
C ALA A 73 -18.80 6.99 4.65
N LYS A 74 -18.25 8.05 5.25
CA LYS A 74 -16.84 8.06 5.67
C LYS A 74 -16.57 6.92 6.67
N PRO A 75 -15.50 6.11 6.50
CA PRO A 75 -15.21 4.99 7.38
C PRO A 75 -15.04 5.46 8.84
N ALA A 76 -15.75 4.84 9.78
CA ALA A 76 -15.58 5.02 11.24
C ALA A 76 -15.50 6.49 11.74
N GLY A 77 -16.15 7.43 11.05
CA GLY A 77 -16.10 8.86 11.41
C GLY A 77 -14.73 9.53 11.18
N ALA A 78 -13.88 8.93 10.33
CA ALA A 78 -12.56 9.43 9.99
C ALA A 78 -12.61 10.86 9.39
N ASN A 79 -11.57 11.63 9.70
CA ASN A 79 -11.37 12.94 9.06
C ASN A 79 -10.72 12.80 7.68
N TRP A 80 -10.85 13.81 6.82
CA TRP A 80 -10.28 13.79 5.47
C TRP A 80 -8.76 13.61 5.47
N ALA A 81 -8.06 14.16 6.47
CA ALA A 81 -6.61 13.94 6.64
C ALA A 81 -6.27 12.46 6.91
N GLN A 82 -7.09 11.74 7.69
CA GLN A 82 -6.89 10.31 7.94
C GLN A 82 -7.19 9.48 6.69
N ILE A 83 -8.23 9.84 5.94
CA ILE A 83 -8.56 9.19 4.65
C ILE A 83 -7.41 9.37 3.66
N TYR A 84 -6.86 10.59 3.57
CA TYR A 84 -5.70 10.86 2.71
C TYR A 84 -4.44 10.13 3.19
N GLY A 85 -4.17 10.11 4.49
CA GLY A 85 -3.09 9.32 5.08
C GLY A 85 -3.19 7.83 4.78
N MET A 86 -4.40 7.26 4.82
CA MET A 86 -4.67 5.88 4.41
C MET A 86 -4.43 5.68 2.91
N ALA A 87 -4.87 6.61 2.06
CA ALA A 87 -4.61 6.55 0.62
C ALA A 87 -3.11 6.57 0.30
N LEU A 88 -2.31 7.33 1.06
CA LEU A 88 -0.84 7.33 0.96
C LEU A 88 -0.25 5.95 1.30
N LEU A 89 -0.70 5.33 2.40
CA LEU A 89 -0.26 3.98 2.79
C LEU A 89 -0.65 2.91 1.78
N CYS A 90 -1.81 3.03 1.12
CA CYS A 90 -2.18 2.13 0.04
C CYS A 90 -1.27 2.25 -1.20
N GLY A 91 -0.44 3.30 -1.26
CA GLY A 91 0.63 3.43 -2.25
C GLY A 91 1.86 2.54 -1.99
N ILE A 92 1.92 1.84 -0.85
CA ILE A 92 2.97 0.85 -0.57
C ILE A 92 2.70 -0.39 -1.46
N GLY A 93 3.25 -0.35 -2.66
CA GLY A 93 3.05 -1.38 -3.68
C GLY A 93 4.01 -2.55 -3.59
N PHE A 94 5.14 -2.40 -2.88
CA PHE A 94 6.27 -3.33 -2.77
C PHE A 94 6.07 -4.69 -3.45
N THR A 95 5.44 -5.67 -2.81
CA THR A 95 5.36 -7.03 -3.36
C THR A 95 4.45 -7.18 -4.58
N MET A 96 3.27 -6.57 -4.58
CA MET A 96 2.34 -6.66 -5.72
C MET A 96 2.85 -5.86 -6.93
N SER A 97 3.51 -4.73 -6.70
CA SER A 97 4.10 -3.93 -7.77
C SER A 97 5.36 -4.56 -8.34
N LEU A 98 6.20 -5.22 -7.52
CA LEU A 98 7.33 -6.02 -8.01
C LEU A 98 6.82 -7.16 -8.90
N PHE A 99 5.82 -7.90 -8.43
CA PHE A 99 5.21 -8.99 -9.21
C PHE A 99 4.63 -8.51 -10.55
N ILE A 100 3.88 -7.41 -10.54
CA ILE A 100 3.32 -6.83 -11.77
C ILE A 100 4.43 -6.29 -12.68
N GLY A 101 5.48 -5.71 -12.09
CA GLY A 101 6.65 -5.22 -12.81
C GLY A 101 7.39 -6.33 -13.55
N ASP A 102 7.66 -7.45 -12.87
CA ASP A 102 8.31 -8.62 -13.47
C ASP A 102 7.48 -9.23 -14.63
N LEU A 103 6.15 -9.12 -14.55
CA LEU A 103 5.26 -9.53 -15.65
C LEU A 103 5.21 -8.52 -16.81
N ALA A 104 5.40 -7.23 -16.52
CA ALA A 104 5.30 -6.14 -17.49
C ALA A 104 6.61 -5.91 -18.27
N PHE A 105 7.76 -6.15 -17.64
CA PHE A 105 9.07 -5.91 -18.22
C PHE A 105 9.84 -7.23 -18.34
N SER A 106 9.95 -7.76 -19.56
CA SER A 106 10.66 -9.02 -19.83
C SER A 106 12.16 -8.83 -20.14
N ASP A 107 12.59 -7.58 -20.36
CA ASP A 107 13.98 -7.25 -20.70
C ASP A 107 14.80 -7.03 -19.42
N PRO A 108 15.90 -7.79 -19.20
CA PRO A 108 16.79 -7.65 -18.05
C PRO A 108 17.33 -6.22 -17.84
N LEU A 109 17.43 -5.41 -18.89
CA LEU A 109 17.92 -4.03 -18.78
C LEU A 109 16.99 -3.12 -17.96
N HIS A 110 15.69 -3.43 -17.91
CA HIS A 110 14.68 -2.61 -17.22
C HIS A 110 14.38 -3.11 -15.79
N ASP A 111 14.87 -4.30 -15.45
CA ASP A 111 14.57 -5.00 -14.19
C ASP A 111 15.09 -4.22 -12.96
N SER A 112 16.34 -3.76 -13.01
CA SER A 112 16.96 -3.00 -11.93
C SER A 112 16.23 -1.67 -11.67
N GLY A 113 15.94 -0.91 -12.73
CA GLY A 113 15.23 0.37 -12.67
C GLY A 113 13.78 0.21 -12.20
N MET A 114 13.08 -0.83 -12.65
CA MET A 114 11.72 -1.16 -12.21
C MET A 114 11.68 -1.44 -10.70
N LYS A 115 12.55 -2.34 -10.22
CA LYS A 115 12.61 -2.71 -8.80
C LYS A 115 12.96 -1.52 -7.93
N MET A 116 13.92 -0.70 -8.36
CA MET A 116 14.29 0.54 -7.68
C MET A 116 13.12 1.54 -7.64
N GLY A 117 12.38 1.70 -8.74
CA GLY A 117 11.24 2.60 -8.81
C GLY A 117 10.12 2.19 -7.86
N VAL A 118 9.81 0.88 -7.80
CA VAL A 118 8.82 0.33 -6.87
C VAL A 118 9.25 0.53 -5.41
N LEU A 119 10.54 0.31 -5.09
CA LEU A 119 11.09 0.53 -3.75
C LEU A 119 10.98 2.00 -3.35
N LEU A 120 11.44 2.93 -4.20
CA LEU A 120 11.41 4.35 -3.92
C LEU A 120 9.99 4.88 -3.76
N GLY A 121 9.08 4.52 -4.66
CA GLY A 121 7.66 4.88 -4.56
C GLY A 121 7.02 4.36 -3.27
N SER A 122 7.31 3.11 -2.91
CA SER A 122 6.76 2.48 -1.69
C SER A 122 7.29 3.13 -0.42
N VAL A 123 8.59 3.45 -0.35
CA VAL A 123 9.21 4.15 0.79
C VAL A 123 8.67 5.57 0.91
N ALA A 124 8.56 6.31 -0.19
CA ALA A 124 7.97 7.65 -0.20
C ALA A 124 6.52 7.63 0.32
N SER A 125 5.71 6.65 -0.14
CA SER A 125 4.34 6.43 0.35
C SER A 125 4.28 6.08 1.83
N ALA A 126 5.17 5.20 2.31
CA ALA A 126 5.23 4.82 3.71
C ALA A 126 5.58 6.00 4.61
N ILE A 127 6.60 6.79 4.25
CA ILE A 127 7.02 7.97 5.01
C ILE A 127 5.92 9.04 5.01
N ALA A 128 5.41 9.40 3.82
CA ALA A 128 4.37 10.43 3.71
C ALA A 128 3.09 10.01 4.45
N GLY A 129 2.66 8.77 4.28
CA GLY A 129 1.48 8.23 4.97
C GLY A 129 1.66 8.19 6.48
N ALA A 130 2.81 7.74 6.97
CA ALA A 130 3.13 7.74 8.39
C ALA A 130 3.12 9.17 8.98
N ILE A 131 3.73 10.15 8.30
CA ILE A 131 3.73 11.55 8.73
C ILE A 131 2.31 12.11 8.80
N VAL A 132 1.53 11.99 7.71
CA VAL A 132 0.16 12.53 7.66
C VAL A 132 -0.72 11.89 8.72
N LEU A 133 -0.63 10.57 8.90
CA LEU A 133 -1.41 9.88 9.93
C LEU A 133 -1.00 10.30 11.33
N SER A 134 0.30 10.40 11.60
CA SER A 134 0.82 10.83 12.91
C SER A 134 0.35 12.25 13.26
N LEU A 135 0.36 13.17 12.30
CA LEU A 135 -0.14 14.55 12.50
C LEU A 135 -1.67 14.60 12.62
N SER A 136 -2.38 13.72 11.92
CA SER A 136 -3.85 13.65 11.97
C SER A 136 -4.39 12.89 13.20
N SER A 137 -3.52 12.24 13.97
CA SER A 137 -3.87 11.42 15.13
C SER A 137 -4.14 12.21 16.42
N GLY A 138 -4.31 13.54 16.31
CA GLY A 138 -4.73 14.41 17.41
C GLY A 138 -6.05 13.96 18.05
N THR A 139 -5.94 13.22 19.16
CA THR A 139 -6.90 12.98 20.25
C THR A 139 -8.39 13.06 19.90
N LYS A 140 -9.01 11.91 19.56
CA LYS A 140 -10.41 11.67 19.93
C LYS A 140 -10.48 10.72 21.13
N LYS A 141 -10.48 11.33 22.32
CA LYS A 141 -11.06 10.75 23.54
C LYS A 141 -12.56 10.48 23.29
N GLY A 142 -13.02 9.27 23.59
CA GLY A 142 -14.43 8.97 23.88
C GLY A 142 -15.26 8.41 22.72
N GLN A 143 -15.31 7.09 22.59
CA GLN A 143 -16.55 6.42 22.19
C GLN A 143 -17.36 6.12 23.48
N PRO A 144 -18.59 6.61 23.63
CA PRO A 144 -19.47 6.15 24.69
C PRO A 144 -19.77 4.65 24.48
N LYS A 145 -19.72 3.86 25.55
CA LYS A 145 -20.19 2.47 25.56
C LYS A 145 -21.65 2.42 25.08
N PRO A 146 -22.04 1.44 24.24
CA PRO A 146 -23.46 1.25 23.93
C PRO A 146 -24.23 0.98 25.24
N PRO A 147 -25.44 1.55 25.41
CA PRO A 147 -26.27 1.23 26.55
C PRO A 147 -26.59 -0.26 26.53
N LEU A 148 -26.30 -0.93 27.65
CA LEU A 148 -26.80 -2.27 27.94
C LEU A 148 -28.31 -2.17 28.13
N LEU A 149 -29.06 -2.56 27.10
CA LEU A 149 -30.44 -3.01 27.20
C LEU A 149 -30.53 -4.38 26.55
#